data_AF-A0A2J6MXG0-F1
#
_entry.id   AF-A0A2J6MXG0-F1
#
_cell.length_a   1.000
_cell.length_b   1.000
_cell.length_c   1.000
_cell.angle_alpha   90.00
_cell.angle_beta   90.00
_cell.angle_gamma   90.00
#
_symmetry.space_group_name_H-M   'P 1'
#
loop_
_entity.id
_entity.type
_entity.pdbx_description
1 polymer ?
#
loop_
_entity_poly.entity_id
_entity_poly.type
_entity_poly.pdbx_seq_one_letter_code
_entity_poly.pdbx_strand_id
1 'polypeptide(L)'
;MNLQEQIGALETRVDQLIRTAAAPASGATTATPDTERETQKEKAPAAPPAGHTDEVPVLQIGRPSQNEITMTIGGQSVSLQPQQISQLIEELSNARASMTPEPPASLPAGWRFASTRNPVMAVQKQSNGDRLLVMRHTGHGWVPFVLSPDMVAQLYMMLTQR
;
A
#
# COMPACT_ATOMS: atom_id res chain seq x y z
N MET A 1 36.67 -19.12 -7.18
CA MET A 1 35.31 -19.33 -7.72
C MET A 1 34.98 -18.16 -8.62
N ASN A 2 34.70 -18.43 -9.88
CA ASN A 2 34.60 -17.43 -10.93
C ASN A 2 33.21 -16.76 -10.91
N LEU A 3 33.12 -15.44 -11.10
CA LEU A 3 31.86 -14.69 -11.01
C LEU A 3 30.89 -15.12 -12.13
N GLN A 4 31.45 -15.48 -13.28
CA GLN A 4 30.74 -15.97 -14.45
C GLN A 4 30.08 -17.34 -14.21
N GLU A 5 30.71 -18.20 -13.40
CA GLU A 5 30.12 -19.48 -12.99
C GLU A 5 28.94 -19.27 -12.03
N GLN A 6 29.00 -18.24 -11.18
CA GLN A 6 27.92 -17.90 -10.24
C GLN A 6 26.70 -17.31 -10.96
N ILE A 7 26.93 -16.52 -12.01
CA ILE A 7 25.85 -15.95 -12.84
C ILE A 7 25.14 -17.07 -13.60
N GLY A 8 25.87 -17.98 -14.26
CA GLY A 8 25.26 -19.11 -14.97
C GLY A 8 24.50 -20.07 -14.04
N ALA A 9 24.99 -20.29 -12.81
CA ALA A 9 24.29 -21.09 -11.82
C ALA A 9 22.99 -20.42 -11.32
N LEU A 10 22.96 -19.09 -11.27
CA LEU A 10 21.79 -18.33 -10.84
C LEU A 10 20.71 -18.33 -11.92
N GLU A 11 21.07 -18.16 -13.18
CA GLU A 11 20.16 -18.24 -14.33
C GLU A 11 19.46 -19.60 -14.40
N THR A 12 20.23 -20.69 -14.23
CA THR A 12 19.69 -22.06 -14.21
C THR A 12 18.66 -22.28 -13.09
N ARG A 13 18.89 -21.70 -11.90
CA ARG A 13 17.95 -21.82 -10.76
C ARG A 13 16.66 -21.04 -11.00
N VAL A 14 16.74 -19.88 -11.65
CA VAL A 14 15.57 -19.06 -12.00
C VAL A 14 14.68 -19.79 -13.01
N ASP A 15 15.28 -20.39 -14.05
CA ASP A 15 14.53 -21.19 -15.03
C ASP A 15 13.85 -22.42 -14.40
N GLN A 16 14.52 -23.06 -13.45
CA GLN A 16 13.95 -24.21 -12.73
C GLN A 16 12.75 -23.77 -11.86
N LEU A 17 12.83 -22.61 -11.20
CA LEU A 17 11.73 -22.06 -10.40
C LEU A 17 10.50 -21.75 -11.26
N ILE A 18 10.71 -21.12 -12.43
CA ILE A 18 9.64 -20.79 -13.38
C ILE A 18 8.94 -22.05 -13.88
N ARG A 19 9.71 -23.10 -14.24
CA ARG A 19 9.13 -24.39 -14.68
C ARG A 19 8.36 -25.09 -13.57
N THR A 20 8.81 -24.98 -12.33
CA THR A 20 8.12 -25.60 -11.18
C THR A 20 6.80 -24.87 -10.86
N ALA A 21 6.76 -23.55 -11.04
CA ALA A 21 5.56 -22.75 -10.85
C ALA A 21 4.54 -22.88 -12.00
N ALA A 22 4.99 -23.24 -13.21
CA ALA A 22 4.14 -23.41 -14.39
C ALA A 22 3.50 -24.81 -14.51
N ALA A 23 3.78 -25.74 -13.60
CA ALA A 23 3.13 -27.05 -13.60
C ALA A 23 1.71 -26.95 -13.01
N PRO A 24 0.65 -27.31 -13.77
CA PRO A 24 -0.70 -27.34 -13.22
C PRO A 24 -0.80 -28.48 -12.20
N ALA A 25 -1.29 -28.18 -11.00
CA ALA A 25 -1.72 -29.18 -10.03
C ALA A 25 -2.96 -29.89 -10.58
N SER A 26 -2.74 -30.94 -11.38
CA SER A 26 -3.79 -31.83 -11.86
C SER A 26 -4.14 -32.81 -10.73
N GLY A 27 -5.34 -32.64 -10.18
CA GLY A 27 -5.89 -33.48 -9.12
C GLY A 27 -6.05 -34.93 -9.57
N ALA A 28 -5.75 -35.84 -8.65
CA ALA A 28 -6.16 -37.23 -8.71
C ALA A 28 -6.44 -37.70 -7.28
N THR A 29 -7.71 -37.66 -6.86
CA THR A 29 -8.21 -38.53 -5.80
C THR A 29 -9.27 -39.41 -6.45
N THR A 30 -8.94 -40.69 -6.41
CA THR A 30 -9.58 -41.84 -7.04
C THR A 30 -10.97 -42.07 -6.46
N ALA A 31 -11.95 -42.31 -7.34
CA ALA A 31 -13.26 -42.81 -6.98
C ALA A 31 -13.23 -44.32 -6.71
N THR A 32 -14.08 -44.78 -5.80
CA THR A 32 -14.60 -46.16 -5.75
C THR A 32 -16.04 -46.10 -5.19
N PRO A 33 -17.01 -46.89 -5.70
CA PRO A 33 -18.43 -46.60 -5.54
C PRO A 33 -19.14 -47.46 -4.48
N ASP A 34 -20.38 -47.03 -4.22
CA ASP A 34 -21.57 -47.80 -3.84
C ASP A 34 -22.08 -47.81 -2.37
N THR A 35 -23.41 -47.82 -2.28
CA THR A 35 -24.33 -47.95 -1.12
C THR A 35 -25.04 -46.67 -0.65
N GLU A 36 -26.17 -46.40 -1.32
CA GLU A 36 -27.48 -46.03 -0.76
C GLU A 36 -27.56 -45.49 0.69
N ARG A 37 -28.01 -44.23 0.84
CA ARG A 37 -29.15 -43.93 1.71
C ARG A 37 -29.79 -42.59 1.41
N GLU A 38 -31.09 -42.65 1.12
CA GLU A 38 -32.02 -41.52 1.10
C GLU A 38 -31.91 -40.68 2.38
N THR A 39 -31.82 -39.36 2.25
CA THR A 39 -32.62 -38.45 3.08
C THR A 39 -32.83 -37.14 2.35
N GLN A 40 -34.08 -36.88 1.97
CA GLN A 40 -34.59 -35.55 1.66
C GLN A 40 -34.25 -34.60 2.81
N LYS A 41 -33.65 -33.44 2.50
CA LYS A 41 -33.77 -32.26 3.35
C LYS A 41 -33.86 -31.02 2.47
N GLU A 42 -35.10 -30.58 2.34
CA GLU A 42 -35.54 -29.19 2.40
C GLU A 42 -34.73 -28.17 1.59
N LYS A 43 -35.29 -27.83 0.43
CA LYS A 43 -34.98 -26.66 -0.39
C LYS A 43 -35.20 -25.39 0.45
N ALA A 44 -34.15 -24.93 1.13
CA ALA A 44 -34.12 -23.60 1.72
C ALA A 44 -34.17 -22.54 0.58
N PRO A 45 -34.97 -21.48 0.70
CA PRO A 45 -35.06 -20.46 -0.34
C PRO A 45 -33.70 -19.80 -0.52
N ALA A 46 -33.30 -19.64 -1.78
CA ALA A 46 -32.22 -18.75 -2.16
C ALA A 46 -32.44 -17.40 -1.47
N ALA A 47 -31.47 -16.98 -0.68
CA ALA A 47 -31.40 -15.60 -0.21
C ALA A 47 -31.54 -14.70 -1.45
N PRO A 48 -32.43 -13.70 -1.44
CA PRO A 48 -32.51 -12.77 -2.55
C PRO A 48 -31.12 -12.17 -2.78
N PRO A 49 -30.69 -11.96 -4.03
CA PRO A 49 -29.50 -11.17 -4.29
C PRO A 49 -29.71 -9.85 -3.54
N ALA A 50 -28.80 -9.54 -2.61
CA ALA A 50 -28.81 -8.27 -1.92
C ALA A 50 -28.93 -7.20 -2.99
N GLY A 51 -30.08 -6.51 -3.02
CA GLY A 51 -30.34 -5.45 -3.97
C GLY A 51 -29.17 -4.50 -3.90
N HIS A 52 -28.45 -4.36 -5.01
CA HIS A 52 -27.56 -3.22 -5.18
C HIS A 52 -28.47 -2.01 -5.30
N THR A 53 -28.85 -1.45 -4.15
CA THR A 53 -29.32 -0.08 -4.10
C THR A 53 -28.22 0.74 -4.76
N ASP A 54 -28.58 1.50 -5.78
CA ASP A 54 -27.71 2.37 -6.58
C ASP A 54 -27.26 3.61 -5.75
N GLU A 55 -26.92 3.37 -4.48
CA GLU A 55 -26.47 4.35 -3.53
C GLU A 55 -24.95 4.46 -3.65
N VAL A 56 -24.45 5.68 -3.87
CA VAL A 56 -23.01 5.94 -4.04
C VAL A 56 -22.26 5.33 -2.85
N PRO A 57 -21.30 4.41 -3.10
CA PRO A 57 -20.58 3.76 -2.00
C PRO A 57 -19.88 4.81 -1.13
N VAL A 58 -20.30 4.90 0.14
CA VAL A 58 -19.69 5.80 1.13
C VAL A 58 -18.49 5.10 1.78
N LEU A 59 -17.36 5.80 1.86
CA LEU A 59 -16.20 5.37 2.65
C LEU A 59 -16.41 5.69 4.14
N GLN A 60 -16.31 4.68 4.99
CA GLN A 60 -16.35 4.84 6.45
C GLN A 60 -15.06 4.29 7.07
N ILE A 61 -14.51 5.03 8.03
CA ILE A 61 -13.30 4.65 8.76
C ILE A 61 -13.63 4.54 10.25
N GLY A 62 -13.46 3.35 10.81
CA GLY A 62 -13.58 3.08 12.24
C GLY A 62 -12.22 2.87 12.92
N ARG A 63 -12.16 3.16 14.22
CA ARG A 63 -11.00 2.89 15.08
C ARG A 63 -11.42 2.02 16.27
N PRO A 64 -11.57 0.69 16.08
CA PRO A 64 -11.98 -0.21 17.16
C PRO A 64 -10.92 -0.36 18.26
N SER A 65 -9.64 -0.25 17.92
CA SER A 65 -8.53 -0.27 18.87
C SER A 65 -7.42 0.68 18.44
N GLN A 66 -6.36 0.80 19.25
CA GLN A 66 -5.26 1.71 18.96
C GLN A 66 -4.50 1.36 17.66
N ASN A 67 -4.32 0.06 17.39
CA ASN A 67 -3.50 -0.44 16.28
C ASN A 67 -4.35 -1.06 15.16
N GLU A 68 -5.64 -0.77 15.13
CA GLU A 68 -6.56 -1.36 14.17
C GLU A 68 -7.50 -0.29 13.61
N ILE A 69 -7.64 -0.28 12.29
CA ILE A 69 -8.58 0.55 11.54
C ILE A 69 -9.54 -0.37 10.80
N THR A 70 -10.84 -0.07 10.82
CA THR A 70 -11.80 -0.68 9.90
C THR A 70 -12.09 0.27 8.75
N MET A 71 -11.98 -0.21 7.52
CA MET A 71 -12.36 0.53 6.31
C MET A 71 -13.57 -0.14 5.68
N THR A 72 -14.66 0.60 5.52
CA THR A 72 -15.91 0.10 4.95
C THR A 72 -16.28 0.90 3.69
N ILE A 73 -16.54 0.21 2.58
CA ILE A 73 -16.99 0.79 1.30
C ILE A 73 -18.12 -0.08 0.76
N GLY A 74 -19.28 0.51 0.47
CA GLY A 74 -20.42 -0.23 -0.12
C GLY A 74 -20.89 -1.43 0.72
N GLY A 75 -20.82 -1.31 2.06
CA GLY A 75 -21.18 -2.38 3.00
C GLY A 75 -20.11 -3.47 3.18
N GLN A 76 -19.03 -3.47 2.39
CA GLN A 76 -17.89 -4.36 2.59
C GLN A 76 -16.90 -3.73 3.57
N SER A 77 -16.53 -4.46 4.62
CA SER A 77 -15.62 -3.97 5.66
C SER A 77 -14.34 -4.81 5.72
N VAL A 78 -13.20 -4.13 5.81
CA VAL A 78 -11.87 -4.74 5.97
C VAL A 78 -11.23 -4.19 7.24
N SER A 79 -10.62 -5.05 8.05
CA SER A 79 -9.76 -4.65 9.17
C SER A 79 -8.31 -4.54 8.70
N LEU A 80 -7.65 -3.43 9.06
CA LEU A 80 -6.30 -3.07 8.65
C LEU A 80 -5.42 -2.90 9.90
N GLN A 81 -4.30 -3.63 9.93
CA GLN A 81 -3.22 -3.52 10.91
C GLN A 81 -2.17 -2.51 10.45
N PRO A 82 -1.22 -2.07 11.32
CA PRO A 82 -0.32 -0.96 11.02
C PRO A 82 0.54 -1.16 9.76
N GLN A 83 0.95 -2.38 9.46
CA GLN A 83 1.73 -2.70 8.26
C GLN A 83 0.88 -2.52 6.98
N GLN A 84 -0.36 -2.99 6.99
CA GLN A 84 -1.28 -2.84 5.86
C GLN A 84 -1.70 -1.38 5.67
N ILE A 85 -1.86 -0.64 6.77
CA ILE A 85 -2.09 0.81 6.73
C ILE A 85 -0.90 1.52 6.08
N SER A 86 0.33 1.14 6.44
CA SER A 86 1.54 1.74 5.87
C SER A 86 1.60 1.55 4.35
N GLN A 87 1.36 0.33 3.89
CA GLN A 87 1.30 0.01 2.46
C GLN A 87 0.16 0.76 1.76
N LEU A 88 -1.03 0.80 2.35
CA LEU A 88 -2.17 1.51 1.79
C LEU A 88 -1.87 3.01 1.65
N ILE A 89 -1.26 3.62 2.66
CA ILE A 89 -0.87 5.04 2.62
C ILE A 89 0.15 5.28 1.50
N GLU A 90 1.14 4.41 1.33
CA GLU A 90 2.13 4.53 0.27
C GLU A 90 1.48 4.51 -1.13
N GLU A 91 0.67 3.49 -1.40
CA GLU A 91 -0.03 3.34 -2.68
C GLU A 91 -0.99 4.50 -2.96
N LEU A 92 -1.79 4.89 -1.95
CA LEU A 92 -2.71 6.02 -2.09
C LEU A 92 -1.98 7.35 -2.25
N SER A 93 -0.82 7.53 -1.60
CA SER A 93 -0.02 8.76 -1.74
C SER A 93 0.55 8.89 -3.15
N ASN A 94 1.08 7.78 -3.69
CA ASN A 94 1.60 7.72 -5.05
C ASN A 94 0.47 7.98 -6.08
N ALA A 95 -0.69 7.35 -5.89
CA ALA A 95 -1.86 7.58 -6.73
C ALA A 95 -2.33 9.05 -6.64
N ARG A 96 -2.47 9.59 -5.43
CA ARG A 96 -2.93 10.96 -5.19
C ARG A 96 -2.02 12.01 -5.82
N ALA A 97 -0.71 11.77 -5.88
CA ALA A 97 0.25 12.70 -6.46
C ALA A 97 0.00 13.00 -7.95
N SER A 98 -0.67 12.10 -8.69
CA SER A 98 -0.99 12.29 -10.11
C SER A 98 -2.44 12.71 -10.38
N MET A 99 -3.28 12.83 -9.34
CA MET A 99 -4.70 13.13 -9.48
C MET A 99 -4.99 14.64 -9.55
N THR A 100 -6.06 14.99 -10.27
CA THR A 100 -6.62 16.34 -10.31
C THR A 100 -7.85 16.47 -9.41
N PRO A 101 -8.08 17.65 -8.79
CA PRO A 101 -7.20 18.82 -8.79
C PRO A 101 -5.91 18.58 -8.00
N GLU A 102 -4.85 19.27 -8.41
CA GLU A 102 -3.56 19.23 -7.72
C GLU A 102 -3.72 19.70 -6.26
N PRO A 103 -2.97 19.12 -5.30
CA PRO A 103 -2.92 19.66 -3.95
C PRO A 103 -2.52 21.14 -3.95
N PRO A 104 -3.18 22.02 -3.17
CA PRO A 104 -2.80 23.42 -3.11
C PRO A 104 -1.35 23.62 -2.69
N ALA A 105 -0.62 24.51 -3.37
CA ALA A 105 0.77 24.84 -3.05
C ALA A 105 0.92 25.66 -1.75
N SER A 106 -0.15 26.29 -1.28
CA SER A 106 -0.17 27.06 -0.03
C SER A 106 -0.89 26.30 1.08
N LEU A 107 -0.54 26.60 2.33
CA LEU A 107 -1.17 25.99 3.51
C LEU A 107 -2.62 26.50 3.64
N PRO A 108 -3.64 25.63 3.54
CA PRO A 108 -5.02 26.07 3.69
C PRO A 108 -5.32 26.50 5.14
N ALA A 109 -6.15 27.52 5.29
CA ALA A 109 -6.59 27.97 6.61
C ALA A 109 -7.36 26.87 7.35
N GLY A 110 -7.06 26.68 8.64
CA GLY A 110 -7.75 25.68 9.48
C GLY A 110 -7.36 24.22 9.20
N TRP A 111 -6.37 23.97 8.34
CA TRP A 111 -5.91 22.61 8.08
C TRP A 111 -5.29 21.98 9.34
N ARG A 112 -5.61 20.71 9.60
CA ARG A 112 -5.07 19.96 10.74
C ARG A 112 -3.79 19.25 10.31
N PHE A 113 -2.71 19.47 11.03
CA PHE A 113 -1.42 18.86 10.75
C PHE A 113 -1.11 17.77 11.76
N ALA A 114 -0.69 16.60 11.28
CA ALA A 114 0.08 15.67 12.09
C ALA A 114 1.49 16.27 12.23
N SER A 115 1.86 16.70 13.44
CA SER A 115 3.18 17.27 13.68
C SER A 115 4.11 16.21 14.28
N THR A 116 5.31 16.09 13.72
CA THR A 116 6.40 15.31 14.32
C THR A 116 7.30 16.29 15.08
N ARG A 117 7.34 16.17 16.41
CA ARG A 117 8.26 16.97 17.23
C ARG A 117 9.69 16.45 17.04
N ASN A 118 10.63 17.35 16.77
CA ASN A 118 12.04 17.04 16.52
C ASN A 118 12.22 15.96 15.42
N PRO A 119 11.81 16.24 14.17
CA PRO A 119 11.91 15.24 13.10
C PRO A 119 13.37 14.87 12.85
N VAL A 120 13.59 13.60 12.52
CA VAL A 120 14.90 13.15 12.03
C VAL A 120 15.01 13.51 10.55
N MET A 121 16.10 14.15 10.17
CA MET A 121 16.36 14.58 8.80
C MET A 121 17.70 14.07 8.30
N ALA A 122 17.78 13.77 7.01
CA ALA A 122 19.00 13.44 6.30
C ALA A 122 19.06 14.20 4.98
N VAL A 123 20.27 14.58 4.54
CA VAL A 123 20.47 15.30 3.28
C VAL A 123 21.54 14.60 2.46
N GLN A 124 21.29 14.44 1.16
CA GLN A 124 22.26 13.93 0.19
C GLN A 124 22.41 14.92 -0.97
N LYS A 125 23.66 15.20 -1.36
CA LYS A 125 23.98 16.03 -2.52
C LYS A 125 23.86 15.23 -3.82
N GLN A 126 23.16 15.79 -4.79
CA GLN A 126 23.05 15.24 -6.15
C GLN A 126 24.12 15.85 -7.07
N SER A 127 24.43 15.15 -8.17
CA SER A 127 25.43 15.60 -9.15
C SER A 127 25.02 16.86 -9.90
N ASN A 128 23.72 17.07 -10.11
CA ASN A 128 23.14 18.24 -10.78
C ASN A 128 23.10 19.51 -9.90
N GLY A 129 23.59 19.44 -8.67
CA GLY A 129 23.56 20.55 -7.73
C GLY A 129 22.36 20.55 -6.79
N ASP A 130 21.34 19.71 -7.02
CA ASP A 130 20.19 19.58 -6.13
C ASP A 130 20.57 18.91 -4.80
N ARG A 131 19.65 18.98 -3.85
CA ARG A 131 19.73 18.28 -2.57
C ARG A 131 18.50 17.40 -2.41
N LEU A 132 18.72 16.12 -2.14
CA LEU A 132 17.69 15.23 -1.63
C LEU A 132 17.64 15.41 -0.11
N LEU A 133 16.59 16.05 0.39
CA LEU A 133 16.25 16.12 1.81
C LEU A 133 15.26 14.99 2.12
N VAL A 134 15.50 14.20 3.14
CA VAL A 134 14.55 13.18 3.61
C VAL A 134 14.19 13.48 5.05
N MET A 135 12.90 13.44 5.37
CA MET A 135 12.37 13.68 6.72
C MET A 135 11.58 12.48 7.21
N ARG A 136 11.80 12.07 8.48
CA ARG A 136 11.00 11.01 9.10
C ARG A 136 9.66 11.56 9.58
N HIS A 137 8.57 11.06 9.00
CA HIS A 137 7.19 11.33 9.39
C HIS A 137 6.58 10.11 10.10
N THR A 138 5.90 10.33 11.23
CA THR A 138 5.39 9.24 12.10
C THR A 138 4.35 8.32 11.45
N GLY A 139 3.60 8.80 10.46
CA GLY A 139 2.62 8.01 9.71
C GLY A 139 3.03 7.63 8.27
N HIS A 140 4.10 8.20 7.73
CA HIS A 140 4.51 8.00 6.31
C HIS A 140 5.93 7.40 6.20
N GLY A 141 6.62 7.13 7.31
CA GLY A 141 7.99 6.65 7.28
C GLY A 141 8.97 7.75 6.86
N TRP A 142 9.80 7.50 5.85
CA TRP A 142 10.73 8.48 5.31
C TRP A 142 10.12 9.16 4.08
N VAL A 143 10.04 10.49 4.10
CA VAL A 143 9.47 11.28 3.00
C VAL A 143 10.59 12.07 2.32
N PRO A 144 10.88 11.82 1.02
CA PRO A 144 11.91 12.53 0.28
C PRO A 144 11.39 13.83 -0.35
N PHE A 145 12.29 14.81 -0.45
CA PHE A 145 12.07 16.10 -1.10
C PHE A 145 13.32 16.46 -1.89
N VAL A 146 13.16 16.89 -3.14
CA VAL A 146 14.26 17.41 -3.96
C VAL A 146 14.20 18.93 -3.97
N LEU A 147 15.32 19.55 -3.63
CA LEU A 147 15.45 21.00 -3.58
C LEU A 147 16.50 21.46 -4.58
N SER A 148 16.13 22.44 -5.41
CA SER A 148 17.07 23.15 -6.27
C SER A 148 18.03 24.02 -5.43
N PRO A 149 19.21 24.40 -5.98
CA PRO A 149 20.15 25.28 -5.29
C PRO A 149 19.51 26.56 -4.74
N ASP A 150 18.64 27.21 -5.52
CA ASP A 150 17.95 28.44 -5.12
C ASP A 150 16.98 28.21 -3.97
N MET A 151 16.21 27.11 -4.02
CA MET A 151 15.30 26.70 -2.93
C MET A 151 16.06 26.41 -1.63
N VAL A 152 17.25 25.81 -1.72
CA VAL A 152 18.11 25.56 -0.55
C VAL A 152 18.56 26.88 0.08
N ALA A 153 18.98 27.86 -0.73
CA ALA A 153 19.37 29.18 -0.24
C ALA A 153 18.18 29.90 0.43
N GLN A 154 17.00 29.87 -0.20
CA GLN A 154 15.78 30.45 0.37
C GLN A 154 15.40 29.80 1.70
N LEU A 155 15.45 28.47 1.80
CA LEU A 155 15.16 27.74 3.04
C LEU A 155 16.11 28.16 4.17
N TYR A 156 17.42 28.26 3.89
CA TYR A 156 18.39 28.73 4.88
C TYR A 156 18.05 30.12 5.39
N MET A 157 17.72 31.05 4.49
CA MET A 157 17.32 32.41 4.85
C MET A 157 16.07 32.40 5.74
N MET A 158 15.05 31.59 5.43
CA MET A 158 13.84 31.50 6.26
C MET A 158 14.12 30.91 7.66
N LEU A 159 15.08 29.98 7.78
CA LEU A 159 15.39 29.32 9.05
C LEU A 159 16.35 30.10 9.95
N THR A 160 17.03 31.11 9.42
CA THR A 160 18.07 31.86 10.14
C THR A 160 17.73 33.34 10.35
N GLN A 161 16.69 33.85 9.68
CA GLN A 161 16.13 35.16 9.98
C GLN A 161 15.46 35.15 11.37
N ARG A 162 15.82 36.15 12.18
CA ARG A 162 15.24 36.42 13.50
C ARG A 162 14.15 37.47 13.40
#